data_AF-A0A957E7B1-F1
#
_entry.id   AF-A0A957E7B1-F1
#
_cell.length_a   1.000
_cell.length_b   1.000
_cell.length_c   1.000
_cell.angle_alpha   90.00
_cell.angle_beta   90.00
_cell.angle_gamma   90.00
#
_symmetry.space_group_name_H-M   'P 1'
#
loop_
_entity.id
_entity.type
_entity.pdbx_description
1 polymer ?
#
loop_
_entity_poly.entity_id
_entity_poly.type
_entity_poly.pdbx_seq_one_letter_code
_entity_poly.pdbx_strand_id
1 'polypeptide(L)' 'MLVKRILLVVICLIFGVVVTTGITILIGTTPAQYGTGYFTLTAIALAFALGFWLDKFMGTNLLPK' A
#
# COMPACT_ATOMS: atom_id res chain seq x y z
N MET A 1 -4.50 -12.98 -16.64
CA MET A 1 -3.79 -12.89 -15.34
C MET A 1 -3.09 -11.55 -15.12
N LEU A 2 -2.40 -11.02 -16.14
CA LEU A 2 -1.67 -9.74 -16.03
C LEU A 2 -2.55 -8.55 -15.61
N VAL A 3 -3.75 -8.41 -16.19
CA VAL A 3 -4.72 -7.36 -15.81
C VAL A 3 -5.09 -7.42 -14.32
N LYS A 4 -5.36 -8.62 -13.77
CA LYS A 4 -5.69 -8.79 -12.34
C LYS A 4 -4.51 -8.41 -11.44
N ARG A 5 -3.27 -8.70 -11.86
CA ARG A 5 -2.06 -8.33 -11.13
C ARG A 5 -1.84 -6.82 -11.12
N ILE A 6 -2.01 -6.16 -12.27
CA ILE A 6 -1.92 -4.69 -12.34
C ILE A 6 -3.00 -4.04 -11.46
N LEU A 7 -4.24 -4.52 -11.54
CA LEU A 7 -5.34 -4.02 -10.72
C LEU A 7 -5.03 -4.16 -9.22
N LEU A 8 -4.51 -5.32 -8.81
CA LEU A 8 -4.11 -5.56 -7.43
C LEU A 8 -3.02 -4.57 -6.98
N VAL A 9 -1.97 -4.38 -7.79
CA VAL A 9 -0.88 -3.43 -7.48
C VAL A 9 -1.42 -2.01 -7.32
N VAL A 10 -2.27 -1.55 -8.24
CA VAL A 10 -2.86 -0.20 -8.18
C VAL A 10 -3.71 -0.02 -6.92
N ILE A 11 -4.58 -0.99 -6.58
CA ILE A 11 -5.39 -0.95 -5.36
C ILE A 11 -4.51 -0.86 -4.12
N CYS A 12 -3.44 -1.65 -4.06
CA CYS A 12 -2.54 -1.69 -2.92
C CYS A 12 -1.77 -0.39 -2.74
N LEU A 13 -1.27 0.21 -3.83
CA LEU A 13 -0.57 1.49 -3.78
C LEU A 13 -1.50 2.63 -3.33
N ILE A 14 -2.72 2.69 -3.87
CA ILE A 14 -3.73 3.68 -3.45
C ILE A 14 -4.04 3.52 -1.97
N PHE A 15 -4.28 2.29 -1.51
CA PHE A 15 -4.51 2.01 -0.10
C PHE A 15 -3.36 2.47 0.78
N GLY A 16 -2.11 2.14 0.43
CA GLY A 16 -0.93 2.52 1.20
C GLY A 16 -0.81 4.04 1.37
N VAL A 17 -1.02 4.81 0.30
CA VAL A 17 -0.98 6.29 0.33
C VAL A 17 -2.14 6.87 1.14
N VAL A 18 -3.36 6.38 0.95
CA VAL A 18 -4.56 6.88 1.65
C VAL A 18 -4.45 6.62 3.14
N VAL A 19 -4.05 5.40 3.54
CA VAL A 19 -3.91 5.05 4.96
C VAL A 19 -2.77 5.82 5.60
N THR A 20 -1.62 5.96 4.93
CA THR A 20 -0.51 6.76 5.48
C THR A 20 -0.90 8.23 5.65
N THR A 21 -1.62 8.80 4.68
CA THR A 21 -2.19 10.14 4.80
C THR A 21 -3.14 10.24 6.01
N GLY A 22 -4.05 9.29 6.15
CA GLY A 22 -4.96 9.21 7.30
C GLY A 22 -4.21 9.15 8.62
N ILE A 23 -3.16 8.33 8.72
CA ILE A 23 -2.29 8.24 9.91
C ILE A 23 -1.65 9.61 10.19
N THR A 24 -1.06 10.28 9.20
CA THR A 24 -0.42 11.59 9.39
C THR A 24 -1.39 12.63 9.94
N ILE A 25 -2.63 12.65 9.43
CA ILE A 25 -3.70 13.54 9.91
C ILE A 25 -4.07 13.20 11.37
N LEU A 26 -4.24 11.91 11.69
CA LEU A 26 -4.62 11.46 13.03
C LEU A 26 -3.58 11.80 14.10
N ILE A 27 -2.30 11.81 13.75
CA ILE A 27 -1.22 12.20 14.67
C ILE A 27 -0.94 13.71 14.65
N GLY A 28 -1.76 14.51 13.94
CA GLY A 28 -1.64 15.98 13.91
C GLY A 28 -0.42 16.49 13.13
N THR A 29 0.04 15.74 12.12
CA THR A 29 1.20 16.09 11.30
C THR A 29 0.84 16.23 9.83
N THR A 30 1.73 16.87 9.06
CA THR A 30 1.66 16.89 7.60
C THR A 30 2.65 15.89 7.00
N PRO A 31 2.44 15.41 5.74
CA PRO A 31 3.43 14.56 5.06
C PRO A 31 4.84 15.16 5.00
N ALA A 32 4.95 16.50 4.93
CA ALA A 32 6.23 17.20 4.97
C ALA A 32 6.91 17.10 6.34
N GLN A 33 6.15 17.25 7.44
CA GLN A 33 6.67 17.12 8.81
C GLN A 33 6.95 15.66 9.20
N TYR A 34 6.15 14.73 8.70
CA TYR A 34 6.35 13.29 8.86
C TYR A 34 7.60 12.80 8.12
N GLY A 35 8.08 13.57 7.14
CA GLY A 35 9.24 13.27 6.32
C GLY A 35 8.85 12.47 5.07
N THR A 36 8.99 13.06 3.88
CA THR A 36 8.56 12.46 2.61
C THR A 36 9.13 11.06 2.37
N GLY A 37 10.39 10.82 2.75
CA GLY A 37 11.00 9.50 2.65
C GLY A 37 10.31 8.48 3.56
N TYR A 38 10.07 8.86 4.82
CA TYR A 38 9.40 8.01 5.79
C TYR A 38 7.93 7.76 5.42
N PHE A 39 7.23 8.78 4.93
CA PHE A 39 5.88 8.66 4.36
C PHE A 39 5.84 7.62 3.24
N THR A 40 6.76 7.74 2.27
CA THR A 40 6.81 6.84 1.11
C THR A 40 7.08 5.40 1.52
N LEU A 41 8.03 5.18 2.42
CA LEU A 41 8.35 3.85 2.95
C LEU A 41 7.17 3.25 3.74
N THR A 42 6.48 4.06 4.54
CA THR A 42 5.29 3.62 5.29
C THR A 42 4.17 3.21 4.32
N ALA A 43 3.90 4.03 3.31
CA ALA A 43 2.88 3.75 2.30
C ALA A 43 3.18 2.47 1.50
N ILE A 44 4.43 2.27 1.09
CA ILE A 44 4.87 1.06 0.37
C ILE A 44 4.75 -0.18 1.25
N ALA A 45 5.16 -0.08 2.53
CA ALA A 45 5.05 -1.21 3.47
C ALA A 45 3.59 -1.66 3.65
N LEU A 46 2.67 -0.70 3.80
CA LEU A 46 1.23 -0.97 3.89
C LEU A 46 0.67 -1.54 2.58
N ALA A 47 1.12 -1.03 1.43
CA ALA A 47 0.74 -1.55 0.12
C ALA A 47 1.18 -3.02 -0.04
N PHE A 48 2.40 -3.38 0.35
CA PHE A 48 2.86 -4.77 0.31
C PHE A 48 2.08 -5.68 1.27
N ALA A 49 1.83 -5.21 2.49
CA ALA A 49 1.04 -5.98 3.46
C ALA A 49 -0.36 -6.31 2.91
N LEU A 50 -1.04 -5.32 2.31
CA LEU A 50 -2.33 -5.55 1.68
C LEU A 50 -2.20 -6.42 0.43
N GLY A 51 -1.16 -6.23 -0.38
CA GLY A 51 -0.90 -7.01 -1.59
C GLY A 51 -0.72 -8.49 -1.31
N PHE A 52 0.05 -8.84 -0.27
CA PHE A 52 0.21 -10.23 0.16
C PHE A 52 -1.10 -10.85 0.67
N TRP A 53 -1.90 -10.06 1.39
CA TRP A 53 -3.19 -10.52 1.88
C TRP A 53 -4.19 -10.74 0.73
N LEU A 54 -4.29 -9.80 -0.20
CA LEU A 54 -5.21 -9.87 -1.33
C LEU A 54 -4.77 -10.86 -2.41
N ASP A 55 -3.46 -11.12 -2.60
CA ASP A 55 -2.98 -12.15 -3.53
C ASP A 55 -3.57 -13.53 -3.20
N LYS A 56 -3.71 -13.84 -1.90
CA LYS A 56 -4.34 -15.06 -1.40
C LYS A 56 -5.80 -15.21 -1.85
N PHE A 57 -6.56 -14.11 -1.91
CA PHE A 57 -7.99 -14.14 -2.28
C PHE A 57 -8.22 -13.97 -3.78
N MET A 58 -7.37 -13.19 -4.46
CA MET A 58 -7.52 -12.91 -5.89
C MET A 58 -6.92 -14.01 -6.79
N GLY A 59 -6.19 -14.98 -6.21
CA GLY A 59 -5.59 -16.08 -6.96
C GLY A 59 -4.59 -15.59 -8.01
N THR A 60 -3.93 -14.45 -7.75
CA THR A 60 -3.03 -13.80 -8.70
C THR A 60 -1.67 -14.52 -8.82
N ASN A 61 -1.35 -15.41 -7.86
CA ASN A 61 -0.08 -16.14 -7.77
C ASN A 61 1.11 -15.18 -7.93
N LEU A 62 1.06 -14.03 -7.25
CA LEU A 62 2.16 -13.06 -7.21
C LEU A 62 3.30 -13.59 -6.33
N LEU A 63 2.95 -14.25 -5.22
CA LEU A 63 3.92 -14.94 -4.39
C LEU A 63 4.18 -16.37 -4.89
N PRO A 64 5.43 -16.85 -4.84
CA PRO A 64 5.73 -18.27 -5.05
C PRO A 64 5.06 -19.12 -3.95
N LYS A 65 4.74 -20.37 -4.28
CA LYS A 65 4.13 -21.34 -3.38
C LYS A 65 5.13 -21.90 -2.37
#